data_AF-A0A7C1VD68-F1
#
_entry.id   AF-A0A7C1VD68-F1
#
_cell.length_a   1.000
_cell.length_b   1.000
_cell.length_c   1.000
_cell.angle_alpha   90.00
_cell.angle_beta   90.00
_cell.angle_gamma   90.00
#
_symmetry.space_group_name_H-M   'P 1'
#
loop_
_entity.id
_entity.type
_entity.pdbx_description
1 polymer ?
#
loop_
_entity_poly.entity_id
_entity_poly.type
_entity_poly.pdbx_seq_one_letter_code
_entity_poly.pdbx_strand_id
1 'polypeptide(L)'
;RQIIVDCEIADPESGSRNWTEVRQFNLMFDTNVGSVSDSASKIYLRPETAQGIFVNFLNVQKSGRMKIPFGIAQTGKAFRNEIVARQFIMRMREFEQMEMQFFVRPGEELKWFEYWKEVRMKWHQSLGLGEEKYRFRDHDKLAHYANAATDIEFDFPIGFKEVEGIHSRTDFDLSQHQKFSGKKMQYFDSELNESYIPYVVETSIGLDRMFLTVLAGSYEEEKIEKEGADDERVVMRIPAFLAPVKVAVLPLTRKDGLPDAARKIMNELKLDFNCQYEEKDSIGRRYRRQDAIGTPYCITIDHQTSQDETVTIRYRDTMDQERIPVKGIRDIVAYKVSLTALLQSSST
;
A
#
# COMPACT_ATOMS: atom_id res chain seq x y z
N ARG A 1 -13.13 -32.81 10.86
CA ARG A 1 -13.34 -34.04 10.07
C ARG A 1 -14.83 -34.34 9.89
N GLN A 2 -15.62 -34.42 10.98
CA GLN A 2 -17.04 -34.78 10.92
C GLN A 2 -17.85 -33.97 9.90
N ILE A 3 -17.72 -32.64 9.89
CA ILE A 3 -18.39 -31.76 8.90
C ILE A 3 -18.05 -32.14 7.44
N ILE A 4 -16.80 -32.51 7.15
CA ILE A 4 -16.37 -32.89 5.78
C ILE A 4 -17.08 -34.16 5.34
N VAL A 5 -17.25 -35.10 6.27
CA VAL A 5 -17.96 -36.37 6.04
C VAL A 5 -19.46 -36.13 5.93
N ASP A 6 -20.05 -35.39 6.87
CA ASP A 6 -21.48 -35.10 6.92
C ASP A 6 -21.98 -34.33 5.70
N CYS A 7 -21.16 -33.39 5.20
CA CYS A 7 -21.47 -32.62 3.98
C CYS A 7 -21.00 -33.32 2.69
N GLU A 8 -20.54 -34.58 2.77
CA GLU A 8 -20.07 -35.39 1.63
C GLU A 8 -19.05 -34.69 0.72
N ILE A 9 -18.22 -33.81 1.29
CA ILE A 9 -17.27 -32.98 0.53
C ILE A 9 -16.28 -33.90 -0.16
N ALA A 10 -16.21 -33.79 -1.49
CA ALA A 10 -15.28 -34.55 -2.33
C ALA A 10 -14.12 -33.64 -2.78
N ASP A 11 -12.97 -34.25 -3.01
CA ASP A 11 -11.83 -33.58 -3.61
C ASP A 11 -12.22 -33.04 -5.00
N PRO A 12 -12.04 -31.74 -5.29
CA PRO A 12 -12.55 -31.13 -6.52
C PRO A 12 -11.83 -31.60 -7.79
N GLU A 13 -10.63 -32.20 -7.68
CA GLU A 13 -9.87 -32.67 -8.85
C GLU A 13 -10.09 -34.18 -9.10
N SER A 14 -9.99 -35.00 -8.06
CA SER A 14 -10.08 -36.46 -8.17
C SER A 14 -11.47 -37.03 -7.84
N GLY A 15 -12.35 -36.26 -7.20
CA GLY A 15 -13.63 -36.74 -6.69
C GLY A 15 -13.52 -37.67 -5.48
N SER A 16 -12.31 -37.88 -4.95
CA SER A 16 -12.08 -38.76 -3.80
C SER A 16 -12.72 -38.20 -2.53
N ARG A 17 -13.29 -39.09 -1.71
CA ARG A 17 -13.79 -38.79 -0.35
C ARG A 17 -12.98 -39.47 0.74
N ASN A 18 -11.82 -40.04 0.39
CA ASN A 18 -10.95 -40.72 1.33
C ASN A 18 -10.07 -39.71 2.07
N TRP A 19 -10.65 -39.08 3.10
CA TRP A 19 -9.98 -38.03 3.88
C TRP A 19 -9.19 -38.59 5.06
N THR A 20 -7.95 -38.11 5.20
CA THR A 20 -7.14 -38.31 6.41
C THR A 20 -7.66 -37.46 7.57
N GLU A 21 -7.09 -37.66 8.77
CA GLU A 21 -7.39 -36.82 9.92
C GLU A 21 -7.02 -35.35 9.68
N VAL A 22 -7.86 -34.44 10.16
CA VAL A 22 -7.57 -33.01 10.10
C VAL A 22 -6.44 -32.71 11.08
N ARG A 23 -5.34 -32.16 10.56
CA ARG A 23 -4.17 -31.77 11.35
C ARG A 23 -4.03 -30.26 11.34
N GLN A 24 -3.61 -29.69 12.47
CA GLN A 24 -3.17 -28.30 12.49
C GLN A 24 -1.79 -28.20 11.85
N PHE A 25 -1.67 -27.29 10.89
CA PHE A 25 -0.41 -26.99 10.23
C PHE A 25 0.08 -25.62 10.68
N ASN A 26 1.31 -25.56 11.22
CA ASN A 26 1.91 -24.29 11.60
C ASN A 26 2.37 -23.55 10.35
N LEU A 27 1.90 -22.31 10.20
CA LEU A 27 2.23 -21.46 9.06
C LEU A 27 3.54 -20.68 9.24
N MET A 28 4.26 -20.81 10.35
CA MET A 28 5.56 -20.16 10.50
C MET A 28 6.65 -20.97 9.80
N PHE A 29 7.54 -20.28 9.07
CA PHE A 29 8.78 -20.89 8.59
C PHE A 29 9.78 -20.97 9.73
N ASP A 30 10.29 -22.17 9.99
CA ASP A 30 11.43 -22.36 10.90
C ASP A 30 12.75 -22.53 10.16
N THR A 31 13.82 -22.11 10.83
CA THR A 31 15.21 -22.33 10.42
C THR A 31 16.09 -22.46 11.67
N ASN A 32 17.36 -22.79 11.51
CA ASN A 32 18.30 -22.95 12.61
C ASN A 32 19.42 -21.90 12.52
N VAL A 33 19.79 -21.32 13.66
CA VAL A 33 20.96 -20.41 13.78
C VAL A 33 22.06 -21.10 14.57
N GLY A 34 23.26 -21.16 13.98
CA GLY A 34 24.44 -21.81 14.54
C GLY A 34 25.23 -22.54 13.46
N SER A 35 26.56 -22.55 13.58
CA SER A 35 27.45 -23.22 12.60
C SER A 35 27.56 -24.74 12.79
N VAL A 36 27.09 -25.28 13.91
CA VAL A 36 27.16 -26.70 14.27
C VAL A 36 25.75 -27.20 14.56
N SER A 37 25.37 -28.32 13.94
CA SER A 37 24.01 -28.90 14.01
C SER A 37 23.52 -29.16 15.44
N ASP A 38 24.44 -29.50 16.35
CA ASP A 38 24.09 -30.00 17.69
C ASP A 38 23.87 -28.88 18.72
N SER A 39 24.25 -27.64 18.38
CA SER A 39 24.01 -26.43 19.19
C SER A 39 23.15 -25.38 18.48
N ALA A 40 22.56 -25.74 17.33
CA ALA A 40 21.80 -24.82 16.53
C ALA A 40 20.45 -24.51 17.21
N SER A 41 20.19 -23.22 17.41
CA SER A 41 18.93 -22.75 17.99
C SER A 41 17.87 -22.65 16.91
N LYS A 42 16.73 -23.30 17.13
CA LYS A 42 15.56 -23.17 16.26
C LYS A 42 15.01 -21.76 16.36
N ILE A 43 14.90 -21.08 15.23
CA ILE A 43 14.31 -19.76 15.09
C ILE A 43 13.21 -19.76 14.03
N TYR A 44 12.44 -18.69 13.96
CA TYR A 44 11.35 -18.55 13.01
C TYR A 44 11.52 -17.27 12.21
N LEU A 45 11.17 -17.34 10.92
CA LEU A 45 10.89 -16.12 10.16
C LEU A 45 9.57 -15.56 10.66
N ARG A 46 9.56 -14.27 10.98
CA ARG A 46 8.39 -13.62 11.58
C ARG A 46 7.18 -13.69 10.63
N PRO A 47 5.99 -14.13 11.10
CA PRO A 47 4.77 -14.17 10.30
C PRO A 47 4.02 -12.84 10.22
N GLU A 48 4.49 -11.86 10.98
CA GLU A 48 3.99 -10.49 11.08
C GLU A 48 5.12 -9.55 11.55
N THR A 49 4.89 -8.24 11.48
CA THR A 49 5.89 -7.24 11.86
C THR A 49 5.69 -6.69 13.28
N ALA A 50 4.48 -6.82 13.83
CA ALA A 50 4.04 -6.36 15.14
C ALA A 50 4.92 -6.81 16.32
N GLN A 51 5.36 -8.07 16.34
CA GLN A 51 6.15 -8.61 17.46
C GLN A 51 7.44 -7.82 17.72
N GLY A 52 8.08 -7.30 16.66
CA GLY A 52 9.27 -6.45 16.79
C GLY A 52 9.01 -5.13 17.53
N ILE A 53 7.80 -4.61 17.40
CA ILE A 53 7.35 -3.39 18.08
C ILE A 53 7.13 -3.69 19.57
N PHE A 54 6.43 -4.77 19.90
CA PHE A 54 6.12 -5.13 21.29
C PHE A 54 7.38 -5.38 22.13
N VAL A 55 8.35 -6.13 21.60
CA VAL A 55 9.62 -6.39 22.32
C VAL A 55 10.43 -5.11 22.57
N ASN A 56 10.22 -4.07 21.76
CA ASN A 56 10.92 -2.78 21.87
C ASN A 56 10.07 -1.65 22.46
N PHE A 57 8.84 -1.93 22.93
CA PHE A 57 7.91 -0.92 23.44
C PHE A 57 8.57 0.03 24.44
N LEU A 58 9.20 -0.52 25.49
CA LEU A 58 9.86 0.31 26.51
C LEU A 58 11.10 1.05 26.01
N ASN A 59 11.84 0.47 25.04
CA ASN A 59 13.02 1.13 24.47
C ASN A 59 12.60 2.38 23.71
N VAL A 60 11.56 2.27 22.87
CA VAL A 60 11.01 3.39 22.10
C VAL A 60 10.34 4.41 23.02
N GLN A 61 9.50 3.94 23.96
CA GLN A 61 8.79 4.82 24.90
C GLN A 61 9.77 5.68 25.71
N LYS A 62 10.84 5.08 26.26
CA LYS A 62 11.81 5.79 27.09
C LYS A 62 12.73 6.70 26.28
N SER A 63 13.28 6.21 25.17
CA SER A 63 14.20 7.01 24.34
C SER A 63 13.49 8.18 23.67
N GLY A 64 12.27 7.97 23.18
CA GLY A 64 11.43 9.01 22.59
C GLY A 64 10.71 9.89 23.60
N ARG A 65 10.78 9.56 24.90
CA ARG A 65 10.01 10.22 25.98
C ARG A 65 8.51 10.31 25.66
N MET A 66 7.99 9.27 25.01
CA MET A 66 6.60 9.23 24.55
C MET A 66 5.65 9.11 25.74
N LYS A 67 4.57 9.89 25.70
CA LYS A 67 3.41 9.73 26.59
C LYS A 67 2.32 8.96 25.86
N ILE A 68 1.52 8.23 26.61
CA ILE A 68 0.32 7.59 26.07
C ILE A 68 -0.76 8.66 25.86
N PRO A 69 -1.49 8.62 24.73
CA PRO A 69 -1.41 7.63 23.67
C PRO A 69 -0.33 7.94 22.62
N PHE A 70 0.31 6.90 22.07
CA PHE A 70 1.26 7.04 20.96
C PHE A 70 1.35 5.76 20.11
N GLY A 71 1.78 5.91 18.85
CA GLY A 71 1.96 4.79 17.93
C GLY A 71 3.42 4.49 17.63
N ILE A 72 3.71 3.22 17.35
CA ILE A 72 4.94 2.79 16.70
C ILE A 72 4.55 2.11 15.39
N ALA A 73 5.04 2.62 14.27
CA ALA A 73 4.81 2.05 12.95
C ALA A 73 6.07 1.35 12.42
N GLN A 74 5.88 0.27 11.68
CA GLN A 74 6.94 -0.47 11.03
C GLN A 74 6.47 -0.97 9.66
N THR A 75 7.35 -0.84 8.68
CA THR A 75 7.20 -1.50 7.38
C THR A 75 8.26 -2.58 7.25
N GLY A 76 7.88 -3.76 6.76
CA GLY A 76 8.87 -4.76 6.37
C GLY A 76 8.28 -6.11 6.03
N LYS A 77 9.19 -7.04 5.71
CA LYS A 77 8.85 -8.40 5.28
C LYS A 77 8.26 -9.25 6.40
N ALA A 78 7.30 -10.08 6.04
CA ALA A 78 6.71 -11.15 6.84
C ALA A 78 6.59 -12.42 5.98
N PHE A 79 6.59 -13.58 6.65
CA PHE A 79 6.63 -14.88 5.99
C PHE A 79 5.57 -15.83 6.55
N ARG A 80 4.73 -16.38 5.67
CA ARG A 80 3.72 -17.38 6.03
C ARG A 80 3.83 -18.58 5.11
N ASN A 81 4.00 -19.77 5.66
CA ASN A 81 4.12 -21.04 4.95
C ASN A 81 2.75 -21.50 4.44
N GLU A 82 2.15 -20.68 3.58
CA GLU A 82 0.84 -20.93 2.97
C GLU A 82 0.88 -22.23 2.17
N ILE A 83 -0.09 -23.11 2.45
CA ILE A 83 -0.19 -24.44 1.84
C ILE A 83 -0.48 -24.32 0.34
N VAL A 84 -1.33 -23.36 -0.04
CA VAL A 84 -1.78 -23.14 -1.41
C VAL A 84 -1.66 -21.67 -1.77
N ALA A 85 -0.58 -21.32 -2.48
CA ALA A 85 -0.44 -20.00 -3.10
C ALA A 85 -1.35 -19.91 -4.33
N ARG A 86 -2.42 -19.12 -4.24
CA ARG A 86 -3.42 -18.90 -5.30
C ARG A 86 -3.77 -17.41 -5.36
N GLN A 87 -4.34 -16.95 -6.47
CA GLN A 87 -4.81 -15.57 -6.65
C GLN A 87 -3.70 -14.51 -6.59
N PHE A 88 -2.55 -14.81 -7.21
CA PHE A 88 -1.43 -13.87 -7.37
C PHE A 88 -0.98 -13.26 -6.01
N ILE A 89 -0.94 -11.94 -5.89
CA ILE A 89 -0.49 -11.22 -4.68
C ILE A 89 -1.35 -11.49 -3.43
N MET A 90 -2.59 -12.00 -3.58
CA MET A 90 -3.51 -12.18 -2.45
C MET A 90 -3.03 -13.23 -1.44
N ARG A 91 -2.31 -14.26 -1.90
CA ARG A 91 -1.73 -15.31 -1.04
C ARG A 91 -0.30 -15.61 -1.45
N MET A 92 0.64 -14.97 -0.77
CA MET A 92 2.08 -15.17 -0.95
C MET A 92 2.72 -15.76 0.31
N ARG A 93 3.91 -16.34 0.15
CA ARG A 93 4.70 -16.90 1.26
C ARG A 93 5.66 -15.89 1.89
N GLU A 94 6.08 -14.91 1.11
CA GLU A 94 6.84 -13.73 1.53
C GLU A 94 6.04 -12.53 1.02
N PHE A 95 5.82 -11.55 1.88
CA PHE A 95 5.12 -10.30 1.56
C PHE A 95 5.59 -9.19 2.51
N GLU A 96 5.25 -7.95 2.19
CA GLU A 96 5.54 -6.79 3.01
C GLU A 96 4.27 -6.29 3.70
N GLN A 97 4.41 -5.88 4.95
CA GLN A 97 3.34 -5.27 5.72
C GLN A 97 3.75 -3.88 6.18
N MET A 98 2.75 -3.00 6.31
CA MET A 98 2.85 -1.74 7.04
C MET A 98 1.93 -1.86 8.25
N GLU A 99 2.51 -1.98 9.43
CA GLU A 99 1.74 -2.15 10.67
C GLU A 99 2.06 -1.02 11.64
N MET A 100 1.04 -0.55 12.35
CA MET A 100 1.19 0.37 13.45
C MET A 100 0.50 -0.19 14.69
N GLN A 101 1.22 -0.16 15.81
CA GLN A 101 0.70 -0.50 17.12
C GLN A 101 0.52 0.79 17.90
N PHE A 102 -0.73 1.16 18.16
CA PHE A 102 -1.11 2.37 18.85
C PHE A 102 -1.43 2.06 20.32
N PHE A 103 -0.54 2.49 21.21
CA PHE A 103 -0.61 2.22 22.64
C PHE A 103 -1.49 3.26 23.31
N VAL A 104 -2.51 2.78 24.02
CA VAL A 104 -3.55 3.60 24.66
C VAL A 104 -3.75 3.20 26.11
N ARG A 105 -4.41 4.07 26.86
CA ARG A 105 -4.82 3.78 28.23
C ARG A 105 -5.92 2.71 28.22
N PRO A 106 -5.88 1.72 29.13
CA PRO A 106 -6.97 0.75 29.29
C PRO A 106 -8.32 1.46 29.52
N GLY A 107 -9.36 1.06 28.79
CA GLY A 107 -10.69 1.67 28.82
C GLY A 107 -10.92 2.76 27.76
N GLU A 108 -9.87 3.20 27.05
CA GLU A 108 -10.00 4.13 25.93
C GLU A 108 -9.85 3.46 24.55
N GLU A 109 -9.58 2.15 24.51
CA GLU A 109 -9.23 1.45 23.28
C GLU A 109 -10.33 1.48 22.22
N LEU A 110 -11.61 1.40 22.62
CA LEU A 110 -12.71 1.43 21.66
C LEU A 110 -12.91 2.83 21.06
N LYS A 111 -12.63 3.89 21.82
CA LYS A 111 -12.61 5.26 21.30
C LYS A 111 -11.52 5.41 20.23
N TRP A 112 -10.33 4.89 20.51
CA TRP A 112 -9.21 4.94 19.57
C TRP A 112 -9.39 4.01 18.38
N PHE A 113 -10.08 2.88 18.56
CA PHE A 113 -10.47 1.96 17.50
C PHE A 113 -11.37 2.66 16.48
N GLU A 114 -12.46 3.32 16.92
CA GLU A 114 -13.35 4.07 16.02
C GLU A 114 -12.62 5.22 15.33
N TYR A 115 -11.78 5.96 16.06
CA TYR A 115 -10.94 7.01 15.48
C TYR A 115 -10.05 6.47 14.34
N TRP A 116 -9.33 5.37 14.57
CA TRP A 116 -8.49 4.78 13.54
C TRP A 116 -9.30 4.18 12.39
N LYS A 117 -10.49 3.62 12.65
CA LYS A 117 -11.43 3.17 11.61
C LYS A 117 -11.70 4.27 10.59
N GLU A 118 -12.11 5.44 11.06
CA GLU A 118 -12.42 6.59 10.21
C GLU A 118 -11.18 7.14 9.50
N VAL A 119 -10.08 7.32 10.24
CA VAL A 119 -8.83 7.89 9.69
C VAL A 119 -8.26 7.00 8.59
N ARG A 120 -8.26 5.67 8.80
CA ARG A 120 -7.71 4.72 7.82
C ARG A 120 -8.60 4.61 6.59
N MET A 121 -9.93 4.62 6.74
CA MET A 121 -10.84 4.67 5.58
C MET A 121 -10.63 5.94 4.75
N LYS A 122 -10.55 7.12 5.38
CA LYS A 122 -10.24 8.38 4.69
C LYS A 122 -8.90 8.32 3.95
N TRP A 123 -7.88 7.68 4.56
CA TRP A 123 -6.60 7.49 3.90
C TRP A 123 -6.71 6.63 2.64
N HIS A 124 -7.44 5.51 2.68
CA HIS A 124 -7.68 4.68 1.49
C HIS A 124 -8.45 5.43 0.41
N GLN A 125 -9.51 6.15 0.79
CA GLN A 125 -10.31 6.95 -0.14
C GLN A 125 -9.51 8.10 -0.76
N SER A 126 -8.55 8.67 -0.03
CA SER A 126 -7.68 9.74 -0.55
C SER A 126 -6.81 9.30 -1.73
N LEU A 127 -6.65 7.99 -1.96
CA LEU A 127 -6.00 7.45 -3.15
C LEU A 127 -6.81 7.69 -4.43
N GLY A 128 -8.08 8.11 -4.34
CA GLY A 128 -8.89 8.50 -5.50
C GLY A 128 -9.29 7.33 -6.40
N LEU A 129 -9.45 6.12 -5.85
CA LEU A 129 -9.74 4.90 -6.63
C LEU A 129 -11.26 4.58 -6.75
N GLY A 130 -12.12 5.45 -6.21
CA GLY A 130 -13.57 5.28 -6.11
C GLY A 130 -13.99 4.92 -4.69
N GLU A 131 -14.72 5.81 -4.01
CA GLU A 131 -15.16 5.61 -2.62
C GLU A 131 -16.09 4.40 -2.48
N GLU A 132 -16.89 4.13 -3.51
CA GLU A 132 -17.84 3.02 -3.60
C GLU A 132 -17.16 1.64 -3.62
N LYS A 133 -15.86 1.59 -3.95
CA LYS A 133 -15.09 0.35 -3.96
C LYS A 133 -14.60 -0.06 -2.58
N TYR A 134 -14.78 0.78 -1.56
CA TYR A 134 -14.36 0.48 -0.20
C TYR A 134 -15.54 0.16 0.70
N ARG A 135 -15.35 -0.76 1.63
CA ARG A 135 -16.32 -1.04 2.70
C ARG A 135 -15.63 -1.51 3.97
N PHE A 136 -16.33 -1.36 5.09
CA PHE A 136 -15.98 -2.06 6.33
C PHE A 136 -16.61 -3.45 6.37
N ARG A 137 -15.88 -4.39 6.94
CA ARG A 137 -16.36 -5.72 7.28
C ARG A 137 -15.97 -6.03 8.73
N ASP A 138 -16.93 -5.86 9.63
CA ASP A 138 -16.74 -6.19 11.04
C ASP A 138 -16.68 -7.72 11.23
N HIS A 139 -15.84 -8.19 12.15
CA HIS A 139 -15.67 -9.62 12.41
C HIS A 139 -16.66 -10.13 13.47
N ASP A 140 -17.48 -11.12 13.10
CA ASP A 140 -18.36 -11.82 14.06
C ASP A 140 -17.57 -12.71 15.04
N LYS A 141 -16.44 -13.27 14.58
CA LYS A 141 -15.56 -14.15 15.35
C LYS A 141 -14.22 -13.47 15.56
N LEU A 142 -14.08 -12.85 16.73
CA LEU A 142 -12.86 -12.19 17.13
C LEU A 142 -11.75 -13.21 17.44
N ALA A 143 -10.51 -12.82 17.16
CA ALA A 143 -9.36 -13.53 17.70
C ALA A 143 -9.39 -13.47 19.24
N HIS A 144 -8.82 -14.48 19.90
CA HIS A 144 -8.86 -14.62 21.36
C HIS A 144 -8.28 -13.43 22.16
N TYR A 145 -7.51 -12.56 21.50
CA TYR A 145 -6.90 -11.38 22.08
C TYR A 145 -7.62 -10.06 21.72
N ALA A 146 -8.61 -10.09 20.83
CA ALA A 146 -9.26 -8.88 20.33
C ALA A 146 -10.65 -8.67 20.95
N ASN A 147 -10.97 -7.43 21.33
CA ASN A 147 -12.31 -7.04 21.77
C ASN A 147 -13.09 -6.25 20.70
N ALA A 148 -12.43 -5.81 19.63
CA ALA A 148 -13.04 -5.29 18.40
C ALA A 148 -12.11 -5.55 17.20
N ALA A 149 -12.68 -5.85 16.05
CA ALA A 149 -11.93 -6.08 14.81
C ALA A 149 -12.79 -5.72 13.59
N THR A 150 -12.21 -4.97 12.66
CA THR A 150 -12.82 -4.67 11.36
C THR A 150 -11.77 -4.76 10.26
N ASP A 151 -12.20 -5.20 9.09
CA ASP A 151 -11.40 -5.12 7.88
C ASP A 151 -11.89 -3.96 7.01
N ILE A 152 -10.97 -3.21 6.43
CA ILE A 152 -11.23 -2.41 5.24
C ILE A 152 -11.05 -3.35 4.04
N GLU A 153 -12.12 -3.53 3.27
CA GLU A 153 -12.09 -4.29 2.02
C GLU A 153 -12.16 -3.38 0.81
N PHE A 154 -11.48 -3.78 -0.26
CA PHE A 154 -11.56 -3.15 -1.57
C PHE A 154 -12.20 -4.10 -2.59
N ASP A 155 -13.01 -3.57 -3.50
CA ASP A 155 -13.65 -4.33 -4.57
C ASP A 155 -12.68 -4.57 -5.74
N PHE A 156 -12.11 -5.78 -5.78
CA PHE A 156 -11.27 -6.22 -6.89
C PHE A 156 -12.12 -6.91 -7.97
N PRO A 157 -11.57 -7.14 -9.18
CA PRO A 157 -12.24 -8.01 -10.17
C PRO A 157 -12.57 -9.43 -9.68
N ILE A 158 -11.96 -9.86 -8.57
CA ILE A 158 -12.21 -11.13 -7.88
C ILE A 158 -13.16 -10.99 -6.67
N GLY A 159 -13.88 -9.87 -6.60
CA GLY A 159 -14.73 -9.44 -5.49
C GLY A 159 -13.95 -8.79 -4.35
N PHE A 160 -14.70 -8.38 -3.32
CA PHE A 160 -14.15 -7.77 -2.11
C PHE A 160 -13.08 -8.63 -1.44
N LYS A 161 -11.93 -7.99 -1.15
CA LYS A 161 -10.83 -8.55 -0.36
C LYS A 161 -10.31 -7.52 0.63
N GLU A 162 -9.90 -8.02 1.79
CA GLU A 162 -9.21 -7.26 2.84
C GLU A 162 -7.92 -6.62 2.32
N VAL A 163 -7.78 -5.31 2.54
CA VAL A 163 -6.56 -4.54 2.29
C VAL A 163 -5.90 -4.03 3.56
N GLU A 164 -6.68 -3.84 4.62
CA GLU A 164 -6.20 -3.43 5.94
C GLU A 164 -7.09 -4.00 7.05
N GLY A 165 -6.49 -4.57 8.09
CA GLY A 165 -7.16 -4.97 9.31
C GLY A 165 -6.93 -3.97 10.44
N ILE A 166 -7.98 -3.63 11.17
CA ILE A 166 -7.95 -2.76 12.35
C ILE A 166 -8.43 -3.57 13.54
N HIS A 167 -7.61 -3.69 14.57
CA HIS A 167 -7.87 -4.56 15.71
C HIS A 167 -7.63 -3.84 17.03
N SER A 168 -8.59 -3.93 17.95
CA SER A 168 -8.36 -3.59 19.36
C SER A 168 -7.97 -4.86 20.10
N ARG A 169 -6.70 -4.95 20.51
CA ARG A 169 -6.02 -6.18 21.02
C ARG A 169 -5.85 -6.19 22.53
N THR A 170 -6.46 -5.24 23.24
CA THR A 170 -6.34 -5.07 24.70
C THR A 170 -4.87 -5.04 25.15
N ASP A 171 -4.51 -5.60 26.31
CA ASP A 171 -3.13 -5.69 26.80
C ASP A 171 -2.39 -6.98 26.39
N PHE A 172 -3.04 -7.84 25.61
CA PHE A 172 -2.61 -9.22 25.41
C PHE A 172 -1.14 -9.32 25.01
N ASP A 173 -0.73 -8.60 23.97
CA ASP A 173 0.62 -8.70 23.39
C ASP A 173 1.71 -8.36 24.42
N LEU A 174 1.58 -7.22 25.11
CA LEU A 174 2.55 -6.79 26.13
C LEU A 174 2.49 -7.68 27.38
N SER A 175 1.30 -8.14 27.78
CA SER A 175 1.11 -9.07 28.90
C SER A 175 1.79 -10.43 28.65
N GLN A 176 1.68 -10.98 27.44
CA GLN A 176 2.37 -12.23 27.07
C GLN A 176 3.89 -12.02 27.09
N HIS A 177 4.40 -10.95 26.49
CA HIS A 177 5.84 -10.65 26.51
C HIS A 177 6.36 -10.45 27.93
N GLN A 178 5.61 -9.76 28.81
CA GLN A 178 5.97 -9.62 30.22
C GLN A 178 6.05 -10.98 30.92
N LYS A 179 5.03 -11.84 30.72
CA LYS A 179 4.93 -13.16 31.34
C LYS A 179 6.10 -14.07 30.96
N PHE A 180 6.43 -14.15 29.67
CA PHE A 180 7.43 -15.11 29.16
C PHE A 180 8.87 -14.57 29.21
N SER A 181 9.08 -13.24 29.19
CA SER A 181 10.42 -12.66 29.32
C SER A 181 10.84 -12.38 30.76
N GLY A 182 9.88 -12.29 31.69
CA GLY A 182 10.12 -11.86 33.08
C GLY A 182 10.43 -10.35 33.24
N LYS A 183 10.46 -9.57 32.14
CA LYS A 183 10.65 -8.12 32.18
C LYS A 183 9.32 -7.41 32.29
N LYS A 184 9.19 -6.45 33.21
CA LYS A 184 8.00 -5.60 33.30
C LYS A 184 7.81 -4.81 32.02
N MET A 185 6.59 -4.82 31.46
CA MET A 185 6.18 -4.06 30.26
C MET A 185 5.18 -2.94 30.61
N GLN A 186 5.21 -2.46 31.86
CA GLN A 186 4.29 -1.44 32.37
C GLN A 186 4.76 -0.02 32.03
N TYR A 187 3.78 0.85 31.73
CA TYR A 187 3.95 2.29 31.63
C TYR A 187 3.51 2.96 32.94
N PHE A 188 4.29 3.90 33.44
CA PHE A 188 3.90 4.75 34.57
C PHE A 188 3.27 6.04 34.04
N ASP A 189 1.98 6.21 34.33
CA ASP A 189 1.21 7.38 33.95
C ASP A 189 1.25 8.41 35.07
N SER A 190 2.00 9.49 34.85
CA SER A 190 2.16 10.57 35.82
C SER A 190 0.87 11.33 36.12
N GLU A 191 -0.14 11.28 35.25
CA GLU A 191 -1.43 11.98 35.47
C GLU A 191 -2.33 11.19 36.41
N LEU A 192 -2.29 9.86 36.30
CA LEU A 192 -3.03 8.95 37.17
C LEU A 192 -2.22 8.54 38.41
N ASN A 193 -0.91 8.75 38.38
CA ASN A 193 0.05 8.27 39.38
C ASN A 193 0.01 6.74 39.56
N GLU A 194 -0.19 6.02 38.45
CA GLU A 194 -0.37 4.56 38.43
C GLU A 194 0.47 3.89 37.33
N SER A 195 0.75 2.60 37.49
CA SER A 195 1.42 1.79 36.46
C SER A 195 0.45 0.76 35.88
N TYR A 196 0.36 0.71 34.55
CA TYR A 196 -0.49 -0.24 33.85
C TYR A 196 0.21 -0.79 32.59
N ILE A 197 -0.32 -1.89 32.06
CA ILE A 197 0.06 -2.37 30.73
C ILE A 197 -0.87 -1.68 29.72
N PRO A 198 -0.32 -0.92 28.76
CA PRO A 198 -1.14 -0.23 27.77
C PRO A 198 -1.94 -1.22 26.92
N TYR A 199 -3.12 -0.77 26.49
CA TYR A 199 -3.88 -1.48 25.48
C TYR A 199 -3.36 -1.11 24.09
N VAL A 200 -3.59 -1.98 23.11
CA VAL A 200 -3.09 -1.80 21.74
C VAL A 200 -4.25 -1.74 20.75
N VAL A 201 -4.29 -0.66 19.96
CA VAL A 201 -5.07 -0.60 18.72
C VAL A 201 -4.09 -0.75 17.56
N GLU A 202 -4.28 -1.80 16.78
CA GLU A 202 -3.47 -2.15 15.63
C GLU A 202 -4.14 -1.69 14.34
N THR A 203 -3.33 -1.17 13.41
CA THR A 203 -3.68 -1.05 11.99
C THR A 203 -2.65 -1.83 11.18
N SER A 204 -3.06 -2.83 10.42
CA SER A 204 -2.17 -3.72 9.65
C SER A 204 -2.56 -3.74 8.18
N ILE A 205 -1.64 -3.31 7.32
CA ILE A 205 -1.83 -3.20 5.87
C ILE A 205 -0.91 -4.18 5.16
N GLY A 206 -1.43 -4.95 4.20
CA GLY A 206 -0.59 -5.68 3.25
C GLY A 206 -0.08 -4.74 2.16
N LEU A 207 1.20 -4.41 2.15
CA LEU A 207 1.79 -3.46 1.17
C LEU A 207 1.61 -3.97 -0.27
N ASP A 208 1.85 -5.26 -0.50
CA ASP A 208 1.65 -5.86 -1.82
C ASP A 208 0.18 -5.80 -2.26
N ARG A 209 -0.76 -6.02 -1.34
CA ARG A 209 -2.19 -5.86 -1.62
C ARG A 209 -2.53 -4.42 -1.97
N MET A 210 -1.89 -3.44 -1.33
CA MET A 210 -2.04 -2.03 -1.71
C MET A 210 -1.51 -1.74 -3.12
N PHE A 211 -0.38 -2.34 -3.51
CA PHE A 211 0.10 -2.25 -4.88
C PHE A 211 -0.94 -2.78 -5.88
N LEU A 212 -1.51 -3.97 -5.61
CA LEU A 212 -2.57 -4.53 -6.45
C LEU A 212 -3.86 -3.68 -6.42
N THR A 213 -4.18 -3.07 -5.29
CA THR A 213 -5.33 -2.14 -5.13
C THR A 213 -5.19 -0.95 -6.06
N VAL A 214 -4.02 -0.30 -6.07
CA VAL A 214 -3.75 0.82 -6.96
C VAL A 214 -3.83 0.39 -8.43
N LEU A 215 -3.24 -0.76 -8.80
CA LEU A 215 -3.29 -1.23 -10.18
C LEU A 215 -4.73 -1.55 -10.63
N ALA A 216 -5.47 -2.33 -9.84
CA ALA A 216 -6.83 -2.73 -10.16
C ALA A 216 -7.79 -1.54 -10.15
N GLY A 217 -7.62 -0.61 -9.20
CA GLY A 217 -8.44 0.60 -9.10
C GLY A 217 -8.17 1.63 -10.19
N SER A 218 -6.97 1.62 -10.77
CA SER A 218 -6.53 2.61 -11.78
C SER A 218 -6.69 2.13 -13.22
N TYR A 219 -6.86 0.83 -13.46
CA TYR A 219 -6.95 0.27 -14.82
C TYR A 219 -8.29 0.62 -15.47
N GLU A 220 -8.25 1.21 -16.65
CA GLU A 220 -9.44 1.50 -17.45
C GLU A 220 -9.17 1.28 -18.94
N GLU A 221 -10.12 0.64 -19.62
CA GLU A 221 -10.23 0.61 -21.07
C GLU A 221 -11.23 1.70 -21.48
N GLU A 222 -10.70 2.88 -21.81
CA GLU A 222 -11.49 4.06 -22.12
C GLU A 222 -11.79 4.13 -23.63
N LYS A 223 -13.08 4.20 -23.95
CA LYS A 223 -13.57 4.49 -25.32
C LYS A 223 -13.50 5.99 -25.57
N ILE A 224 -12.87 6.37 -26.67
CA ILE A 224 -12.70 7.75 -27.10
C ILE A 224 -13.56 7.96 -28.34
N GLU A 225 -14.62 8.75 -28.20
CA GLU A 225 -15.44 9.20 -29.32
C GLU A 225 -14.73 10.37 -30.01
N LYS A 226 -14.30 10.19 -31.26
CA LYS A 226 -13.84 11.27 -32.13
C LYS A 226 -14.83 11.43 -33.27
N GLU A 227 -15.02 12.66 -33.74
CA GLU A 227 -15.79 12.94 -34.95
C GLU A 227 -15.23 12.11 -36.12
N GLY A 228 -15.92 11.00 -36.45
CA GLY A 228 -15.63 10.14 -37.60
C GLY A 228 -14.92 8.81 -37.32
N ALA A 229 -14.52 8.48 -36.09
CA ALA A 229 -14.00 7.15 -35.75
C ALA A 229 -14.01 6.85 -34.24
N ASP A 230 -14.46 5.65 -33.87
CA ASP A 230 -14.30 5.10 -32.53
C ASP A 230 -12.83 4.72 -32.30
N ASP A 231 -12.29 5.07 -31.14
CA ASP A 231 -10.91 4.81 -30.73
C ASP A 231 -10.94 4.28 -29.28
N GLU A 232 -9.96 3.48 -28.88
CA GLU A 232 -9.90 2.89 -27.52
C GLU A 232 -8.48 3.00 -26.95
N ARG A 233 -8.34 3.41 -25.68
CA ARG A 233 -7.06 3.36 -24.98
C ARG A 233 -7.16 2.55 -23.70
N VAL A 234 -6.06 1.88 -23.38
CA VAL A 234 -5.76 1.47 -22.02
C VAL A 234 -5.12 2.66 -21.32
N VAL A 235 -5.68 3.06 -20.18
CA VAL A 235 -5.12 4.09 -19.31
C VAL A 235 -5.03 3.57 -17.89
N MET A 236 -3.88 3.82 -17.25
CA MET A 236 -3.67 3.57 -15.84
C MET A 236 -3.78 4.89 -15.09
N ARG A 237 -4.94 5.15 -14.47
CA ARG A 237 -5.20 6.37 -13.68
C ARG A 237 -4.53 6.37 -12.31
N ILE A 238 -3.27 5.94 -12.25
CA ILE A 238 -2.47 5.89 -11.03
C ILE A 238 -2.41 7.31 -10.43
N PRO A 239 -2.64 7.49 -9.12
CA PRO A 239 -2.51 8.80 -8.50
C PRO A 239 -1.15 9.41 -8.81
N ALA A 240 -1.12 10.68 -9.23
CA ALA A 240 0.08 11.29 -9.81
C ALA A 240 1.31 11.21 -8.86
N PHE A 241 1.09 11.29 -7.55
CA PHE A 241 2.13 11.14 -6.53
C PHE A 241 2.69 9.70 -6.41
N LEU A 242 1.95 8.67 -6.84
CA LEU A 242 2.38 7.26 -6.92
C LEU A 242 2.90 6.84 -8.30
N ALA A 243 2.59 7.59 -9.36
CA ALA A 243 2.97 7.20 -10.72
C ALA A 243 4.48 6.90 -10.83
N PRO A 244 4.88 5.77 -11.43
CA PRO A 244 6.29 5.35 -11.47
C PRO A 244 7.13 6.34 -12.27
N VAL A 245 6.59 6.84 -13.39
CA VAL A 245 7.14 7.94 -14.17
C VAL A 245 6.22 9.14 -13.96
N LYS A 246 6.80 10.29 -13.59
CA LYS A 246 6.03 11.53 -13.37
C LYS A 246 5.86 12.32 -14.65
N VAL A 247 6.92 12.34 -15.47
CA VAL A 247 7.01 13.17 -16.66
C VAL A 247 7.64 12.38 -17.80
N ALA A 248 6.97 12.32 -18.95
CA ALA A 248 7.57 11.88 -20.19
C ALA A 248 7.95 13.08 -21.06
N VAL A 249 9.17 13.12 -21.58
CA VAL A 249 9.68 14.21 -22.43
C VAL A 249 9.83 13.70 -23.86
N LEU A 250 9.05 14.28 -24.77
CA LEU A 250 8.73 13.72 -26.09
C LEU A 250 9.02 14.74 -27.20
N PRO A 251 10.17 14.70 -27.89
CA PRO A 251 10.39 15.56 -29.05
C PRO A 251 9.45 15.17 -30.21
N LEU A 252 8.84 16.13 -30.88
CA LEU A 252 7.85 15.88 -31.94
C LEU A 252 8.45 15.04 -33.07
N THR A 253 9.68 15.37 -33.48
CA THR A 253 10.45 14.65 -34.49
C THR A 253 11.85 14.30 -33.97
N ARG A 254 12.56 13.41 -34.68
CA ARG A 254 13.95 13.03 -34.38
C ARG A 254 14.99 13.97 -35.02
N LYS A 255 14.54 15.07 -35.61
CA LYS A 255 15.37 15.98 -36.40
C LYS A 255 15.32 17.38 -35.80
N ASP A 256 16.01 18.31 -36.45
CA ASP A 256 15.84 19.75 -36.23
C ASP A 256 16.21 20.21 -34.80
N GLY A 257 17.10 19.47 -34.13
CA GLY A 257 17.58 19.78 -32.78
C GLY A 257 16.54 19.59 -31.66
N LEU A 258 15.32 19.13 -31.97
CA LEU A 258 14.28 18.88 -30.95
C LEU A 258 14.72 17.84 -29.91
N PRO A 259 15.44 16.75 -30.26
CA PRO A 259 16.00 15.82 -29.28
C PRO A 259 16.92 16.50 -28.26
N ASP A 260 17.76 17.44 -28.68
CA ASP A 260 18.70 18.12 -27.79
C ASP A 260 17.98 19.07 -26.82
N ALA A 261 16.99 19.82 -27.33
CA ALA A 261 16.13 20.65 -26.50
C ALA A 261 15.33 19.81 -25.47
N ALA A 262 14.77 18.68 -25.90
CA ALA A 262 14.07 17.75 -25.02
C ALA A 262 15.01 17.18 -23.93
N ARG A 263 16.24 16.80 -24.27
CA ARG A 263 17.23 16.34 -23.28
C ARG A 263 17.62 17.43 -22.30
N LYS A 264 17.74 18.68 -22.75
CA LYS A 264 18.01 19.83 -21.87
C LYS A 264 16.90 19.98 -20.82
N ILE A 265 15.64 20.01 -21.26
CA ILE A 265 14.48 20.09 -20.36
C ILE A 265 14.44 18.89 -19.41
N MET A 266 14.64 17.67 -19.91
CA MET A 266 14.69 16.48 -19.06
C MET A 266 15.80 16.57 -18.00
N ASN A 267 16.97 17.09 -18.36
CA ASN A 267 18.08 17.26 -17.42
C ASN A 267 17.77 18.24 -16.29
N GLU A 268 16.93 19.25 -16.54
CA GLU A 268 16.45 20.19 -15.53
C GLU A 268 15.43 19.54 -14.59
N LEU A 269 14.61 18.61 -15.08
CA LEU A 269 13.52 17.97 -14.33
C LEU A 269 13.93 16.69 -13.57
N LYS A 270 14.92 15.94 -14.09
CA LYS A 270 15.24 14.58 -13.62
C LYS A 270 15.79 14.49 -12.18
N LEU A 271 16.22 15.61 -11.61
CA LEU A 271 16.69 15.65 -10.23
C LEU A 271 15.51 15.70 -9.24
N ASP A 272 14.37 16.22 -9.66
CA ASP A 272 13.17 16.32 -8.82
C ASP A 272 12.16 15.21 -9.13
N PHE A 273 12.15 14.71 -10.37
CA PHE A 273 11.13 13.78 -10.84
C PHE A 273 11.72 12.59 -11.58
N ASN A 274 11.09 11.42 -11.42
CA ASN A 274 11.38 10.29 -12.30
C ASN A 274 10.83 10.59 -13.70
N CYS A 275 11.75 10.86 -14.64
CA CYS A 275 11.44 11.28 -15.99
C CYS A 275 11.78 10.18 -17.00
N GLN A 276 10.99 10.10 -18.07
CA GLN A 276 11.27 9.21 -19.21
C GLN A 276 11.45 10.03 -20.49
N TYR A 277 12.47 9.71 -21.27
CA TYR A 277 12.67 10.30 -22.60
C TYR A 277 12.26 9.31 -23.68
N GLU A 278 11.55 9.79 -24.70
CA GLU A 278 11.13 8.93 -25.80
C GLU A 278 10.96 9.66 -27.13
N GLU A 279 11.67 9.20 -28.17
CA GLU A 279 11.69 9.80 -29.51
C GLU A 279 11.31 8.81 -30.63
N LYS A 280 10.96 7.56 -30.29
CA LYS A 280 10.57 6.52 -31.25
C LYS A 280 9.07 6.53 -31.51
N ASP A 281 8.69 6.33 -32.78
CA ASP A 281 7.31 6.30 -33.27
C ASP A 281 6.59 7.67 -33.26
N SER A 282 5.37 7.69 -33.79
CA SER A 282 4.52 8.88 -33.80
C SER A 282 4.20 9.35 -32.37
N ILE A 283 3.97 10.65 -32.21
CA ILE A 283 3.66 11.24 -30.90
C ILE A 283 2.43 10.60 -30.25
N GLY A 284 1.40 10.27 -31.05
CA GLY A 284 0.20 9.58 -30.57
C GLY A 284 0.49 8.20 -29.98
N ARG A 285 1.37 7.39 -30.62
CA ARG A 285 1.78 6.09 -30.08
C ARG A 285 2.57 6.22 -28.79
N ARG A 286 3.39 7.27 -28.66
CA ARG A 286 4.11 7.58 -27.42
C ARG A 286 3.15 7.96 -26.30
N TYR A 287 2.17 8.82 -26.55
CA TYR A 287 1.11 9.11 -25.58
C TYR A 287 0.36 7.85 -25.14
N ARG A 288 0.00 6.94 -26.06
CA ARG A 288 -0.67 5.68 -25.69
C ARG A 288 0.18 4.81 -24.76
N ARG A 289 1.49 4.72 -25.00
CA ARG A 289 2.40 3.98 -24.10
C ARG A 289 2.46 4.62 -22.72
N GLN A 290 2.54 5.95 -22.66
CA GLN A 290 2.60 6.69 -21.40
C GLN A 290 1.29 6.61 -20.62
N ASP A 291 0.13 6.66 -21.30
CA ASP A 291 -1.19 6.46 -20.71
C ASP A 291 -1.31 5.05 -20.10
N ALA A 292 -0.86 4.01 -20.82
CA ALA A 292 -0.92 2.62 -20.38
C ALA A 292 -0.01 2.29 -19.18
N ILE A 293 1.06 3.07 -18.95
CA ILE A 293 1.92 2.92 -17.76
C ILE A 293 1.61 3.96 -16.66
N GLY A 294 0.63 4.82 -16.90
CA GLY A 294 0.08 5.76 -15.94
C GLY A 294 0.92 7.02 -15.71
N THR A 295 1.77 7.40 -16.65
CA THR A 295 2.53 8.65 -16.59
C THR A 295 1.57 9.85 -16.64
N PRO A 296 1.49 10.71 -15.61
CA PRO A 296 0.45 11.74 -15.51
C PRO A 296 0.69 12.90 -16.48
N TYR A 297 1.95 13.23 -16.81
CA TYR A 297 2.31 14.37 -17.65
C TYR A 297 3.24 13.97 -18.80
N CYS A 298 2.84 14.34 -20.02
CA CYS A 298 3.73 14.26 -21.18
C CYS A 298 4.06 15.67 -21.68
N ILE A 299 5.35 15.98 -21.81
CA ILE A 299 5.84 17.24 -22.33
C ILE A 299 6.30 17.02 -23.76
N THR A 300 5.70 17.74 -24.70
CA THR A 300 6.02 17.65 -26.11
C THR A 300 6.81 18.87 -26.56
N ILE A 301 7.95 18.61 -27.19
CA ILE A 301 8.87 19.62 -27.73
C ILE A 301 8.68 19.66 -29.23
N ASP A 302 8.11 20.75 -29.74
CA ASP A 302 7.91 20.98 -31.17
C ASP A 302 8.77 22.13 -31.69
N HIS A 303 8.64 22.44 -32.98
CA HIS A 303 9.43 23.47 -33.66
C HIS A 303 9.25 24.88 -33.09
N GLN A 304 8.12 25.16 -32.44
CA GLN A 304 7.86 26.46 -31.82
C GLN A 304 8.66 26.63 -30.51
N THR A 305 8.99 25.52 -29.83
CA THR A 305 9.81 25.53 -28.60
C THR A 305 11.13 26.29 -28.76
N SER A 306 11.80 26.12 -29.91
CA SER A 306 13.07 26.80 -30.19
C SER A 306 12.91 28.30 -30.48
N GLN A 307 11.68 28.78 -30.70
CA GLN A 307 11.37 30.17 -31.05
C GLN A 307 10.88 30.97 -29.84
N ASP A 308 10.06 30.37 -28.98
CA ASP A 308 9.36 31.08 -27.90
C ASP A 308 9.58 30.52 -26.49
N GLU A 309 10.45 29.51 -26.33
CA GLU A 309 10.72 28.83 -25.06
C GLU A 309 9.45 28.28 -24.37
N THR A 310 8.46 27.85 -25.15
CA THR A 310 7.25 27.19 -24.64
C THR A 310 7.13 25.75 -25.14
N VAL A 311 6.52 24.89 -24.33
CA VAL A 311 6.26 23.48 -24.63
C VAL A 311 4.80 23.15 -24.42
N THR A 312 4.35 22.04 -24.99
CA THR A 312 3.00 21.52 -24.73
C THR A 312 3.04 20.50 -23.61
N ILE A 313 2.32 20.74 -22.51
CA ILE A 313 2.03 19.72 -21.50
C ILE A 313 0.70 19.06 -21.84
N ARG A 314 0.69 17.72 -21.84
CA ARG A 314 -0.50 16.89 -21.98
C ARG A 314 -0.82 16.21 -20.66
N TYR A 315 -2.09 16.31 -20.24
CA TYR A 315 -2.63 15.66 -19.05
C TYR A 315 -3.13 14.26 -19.39
N ARG A 316 -2.69 13.24 -18.66
CA ARG A 316 -3.09 11.83 -18.90
C ARG A 316 -4.60 11.66 -18.85
N ASP A 317 -5.21 12.17 -17.78
CA ASP A 317 -6.60 11.83 -17.45
C ASP A 317 -7.60 12.47 -18.41
N THR A 318 -7.46 13.78 -18.66
CA THR A 318 -8.38 14.54 -19.53
C THR A 318 -7.95 14.53 -21.00
N MET A 319 -6.71 14.14 -21.30
CA MET A 319 -6.07 14.27 -22.62
C MET A 319 -5.84 15.70 -23.10
N ASP A 320 -6.19 16.71 -22.29
CA ASP A 320 -6.02 18.12 -22.63
C ASP A 320 -4.55 18.47 -22.85
N GLN A 321 -4.34 19.44 -23.73
CA GLN A 321 -3.03 19.97 -24.07
C GLN A 321 -3.00 21.47 -23.81
N GLU A 322 -1.98 21.91 -23.08
CA GLU A 322 -1.78 23.30 -22.72
C GLU A 322 -0.36 23.72 -23.11
N ARG A 323 -0.21 24.90 -23.71
CA ARG A 323 1.11 25.46 -24.04
C ARG A 323 1.59 26.32 -22.90
N ILE A 324 2.73 25.95 -22.30
CA ILE A 324 3.29 26.57 -21.11
C ILE A 324 4.75 26.98 -21.33
N PRO A 325 5.24 28.03 -20.66
CA PRO A 325 6.67 28.36 -20.65
C PRO A 325 7.50 27.23 -20.04
N VAL A 326 8.68 26.96 -20.61
CA VAL A 326 9.60 25.91 -20.11
C VAL A 326 9.92 26.10 -18.62
N LYS A 327 10.10 27.35 -18.19
CA LYS A 327 10.40 27.70 -16.79
C LYS A 327 9.28 27.31 -15.80
N GLY A 328 8.03 27.20 -16.27
CA GLY A 328 6.87 26.88 -15.41
C GLY A 328 6.65 25.38 -15.20
N ILE A 329 7.30 24.51 -15.99
CA ILE A 329 7.07 23.06 -15.97
C ILE A 329 7.31 22.50 -14.57
N ARG A 330 8.45 22.86 -13.96
CA ARG A 330 8.89 22.30 -12.68
C ARG A 330 7.86 22.53 -11.58
N ASP A 331 7.36 23.76 -11.47
CA ASP A 331 6.43 24.16 -10.42
C ASP A 331 5.06 23.49 -10.60
N ILE A 332 4.58 23.42 -11.85
CA ILE A 332 3.32 22.74 -12.18
C ILE A 332 3.41 21.26 -11.81
N VAL A 333 4.47 20.57 -12.24
CA VAL A 333 4.65 19.14 -11.95
C VAL A 333 4.83 18.93 -10.45
N ALA A 334 5.67 19.72 -9.76
CA ALA A 334 5.92 19.62 -8.33
C ALA A 334 4.63 19.70 -7.52
N TYR A 335 3.78 20.69 -7.81
CA TYR A 335 2.51 20.85 -7.13
C TYR A 335 1.59 19.63 -7.34
N LYS A 336 1.47 19.17 -8.59
CA LYS A 336 0.50 18.13 -8.96
C LYS A 336 0.91 16.71 -8.56
N VAL A 337 2.21 16.43 -8.44
CA VAL A 337 2.71 15.12 -7.97
C VAL A 337 2.99 15.09 -6.47
N SER A 338 2.70 16.18 -5.75
CA SER A 338 2.96 16.28 -4.32
C SER A 338 1.98 15.46 -3.51
N LEU A 339 2.51 14.52 -2.71
CA LEU A 339 1.73 13.81 -1.68
C LEU A 339 1.14 14.81 -0.66
N THR A 340 1.89 15.86 -0.30
CA THR A 340 1.44 16.87 0.67
C THR A 340 0.20 17.60 0.19
N ALA A 341 0.15 17.98 -1.09
CA ALA A 341 -1.01 18.67 -1.65
C ALA A 341 -2.27 17.81 -1.57
N LEU A 342 -2.13 16.51 -1.85
CA LEU A 342 -3.23 15.55 -1.75
C LEU A 342 -3.70 15.35 -0.30
N LEU A 343 -2.78 15.14 0.64
CA LEU A 343 -3.12 14.96 2.06
C LEU A 343 -3.76 16.22 2.68
N GLN A 344 -3.39 17.41 2.22
CA GLN A 344 -4.03 18.65 2.65
C GLN A 344 -5.47 18.76 2.15
N SER A 345 -5.73 18.36 0.89
CA SER A 345 -7.08 18.38 0.33
C SER A 345 -8.04 17.36 0.95
N SER A 346 -7.52 16.25 1.50
CA SER A 346 -8.32 15.21 2.18
C SER A 346 -8.48 15.42 3.69
N SER A 347 -7.76 16.40 4.26
CA SER A 347 -7.84 16.76 5.69
C SER A 347 -8.88 17.86 5.98
N THR A 348 -9.40 18.51 4.93
CA THR A 348 -10.61 19.36 4.94
C THR A 348 -11.81 18.54 4.53
#